data_AF-A0A1Y0ELE8-F1
#
_entry.id   AF-A0A1Y0ELE8-F1
#
_cell.length_a   1.000
_cell.length_b   1.000
_cell.length_c   1.000
_cell.angle_alpha   90.00
_cell.angle_beta   90.00
_cell.angle_gamma   90.00
#
_symmetry.space_group_name_H-M   'P 1'
#
loop_
_entity.id
_entity.type
_entity.pdbx_description
1 polymer ?
#
loop_
_entity_poly.entity_id
_entity_poly.type
_entity_poly.pdbx_seq_one_letter_code
_entity_poly.pdbx_strand_id
1 'polypeptide(L)'
;MPASSRLGFFGSLISVLTEITQMNHTHAAPLVLASLQWPVQVYYDASCRLCAAEMTNLRVRDLQQRLRFVDCSAPDFASGPVGRADLMQAMHCQDAGGRVFSGVDAFRVLYHAVGLDPVQRALAHPLLGGLSRRLYPWVARYRQRLPAWLIAPLFERAARRAALAAAQRSQTCSAGRCELPPHTPDPAQTTALASLAPEPASPGVTASATPPDGHGADHPRTILVTGASGFIGRHIAAALRARGHHVIGASRSSRPACPFSQMTQPQAWRPWLSDPASGQPVDLVINAVGALRDRPGRSLQALHADAPRALFTACAQAGVRRVVQVSALGIADNDTAYARTKRDADAHLLGLTAAGQLDGLVLRPSLVFGRGGQSSALFMALARLPVLPLPRAAHTQPIQPLAVAELAEAVVRLALGEAWPAPFAAPGSPATGLLALGGARALSMADFIASLRAQLGLPPARQLVQPEWFSQVTAWLGDVVPVSPWCSASWTLMRTPNATASGALQAALGRAPTPPEALLPSWRTPVAPVDQGATR
;
A
#
# COMPACT_ATOMS: atom_id res chain seq x y z
N MET A 1 -9.74 4.90 57.45
CA MET A 1 -8.31 4.50 57.39
C MET A 1 -8.00 3.61 58.59
N PRO A 2 -6.99 2.73 58.55
CA PRO A 2 -5.93 2.57 57.53
C PRO A 2 -6.05 1.24 56.75
N ALA A 3 -5.63 1.06 55.49
CA ALA A 3 -4.50 1.53 54.68
C ALA A 3 -3.20 0.70 54.84
N SER A 4 -3.15 -0.49 54.23
CA SER A 4 -1.89 -1.22 53.97
C SER A 4 -2.04 -2.30 52.87
N SER A 5 -1.94 -1.91 51.60
CA SER A 5 -1.59 -2.83 50.49
C SER A 5 -1.34 -2.11 49.15
N ARG A 6 -0.60 -0.99 49.18
CA ARG A 6 -0.16 -0.26 47.97
C ARG A 6 1.31 0.18 48.01
N LEU A 7 2.21 -0.70 48.47
CA LEU A 7 3.65 -0.40 48.50
C LEU A 7 4.58 -1.46 47.88
N GLY A 8 4.03 -2.50 47.23
CA GLY A 8 4.85 -3.54 46.58
C GLY A 8 5.38 -3.20 45.17
N PHE A 9 4.80 -2.21 44.48
CA PHE A 9 5.12 -1.95 43.06
C PHE A 9 5.99 -0.71 42.82
N PHE A 10 6.02 0.25 43.76
CA PHE A 10 6.83 1.46 43.63
C PHE A 10 8.27 1.30 44.13
N GLY A 11 8.55 0.33 45.02
CA GLY A 11 9.91 0.02 45.47
C GLY A 11 10.80 -0.57 44.36
N SER A 12 10.22 -1.34 43.44
CA SER A 12 10.98 -1.96 42.33
C SER A 12 11.32 -0.96 41.22
N LEU A 13 10.60 0.16 41.08
CA LEU A 13 10.91 1.17 40.06
C LEU A 13 12.04 2.11 40.52
N ILE A 14 12.13 2.37 41.83
CA ILE A 14 13.15 3.26 42.42
C ILE A 14 14.50 2.54 42.53
N SER A 15 14.55 1.25 42.89
CA SER A 15 15.80 0.47 42.82
C SER A 15 16.33 0.31 41.38
N VAL A 16 15.44 0.12 40.39
CA VAL A 16 15.85 0.05 38.97
C VAL A 16 16.30 1.42 38.45
N LEU A 17 15.68 2.51 38.89
CA LEU A 17 16.15 3.87 38.55
C LEU A 17 17.50 4.18 39.20
N THR A 18 17.79 3.66 40.40
CA THR A 18 19.05 3.92 41.11
C THR A 18 20.22 3.11 40.53
N GLU A 19 19.99 1.87 40.10
CA GLU A 19 20.99 1.07 39.35
C GLU A 19 21.26 1.63 37.94
N ILE A 20 20.24 2.14 37.23
CA ILE A 20 20.42 2.78 35.91
C ILE A 20 21.21 4.10 36.02
N THR A 21 21.21 4.73 37.19
CA THR A 21 21.98 5.96 37.41
C THR A 21 23.48 5.69 37.65
N GLN A 22 23.86 4.49 38.13
CA GLN A 22 25.26 4.12 38.39
C GLN A 22 26.02 3.55 37.20
N MET A 23 25.38 3.20 36.07
CA MET A 23 26.08 2.82 34.83
C MET A 23 26.30 3.98 33.85
N ASN A 24 26.08 5.23 34.27
CA ASN A 24 26.27 6.43 33.47
C ASN A 24 27.58 7.15 33.82
N HIS A 25 28.73 6.54 33.53
CA HIS A 25 29.99 7.30 33.44
C HIS A 25 30.87 6.78 32.30
N THR A 26 30.50 7.14 31.08
CA THR A 26 31.46 7.56 30.06
C THR A 26 30.79 8.61 29.19
N HIS A 27 31.11 9.89 29.43
CA HIS A 27 30.88 10.94 28.45
C HIS A 27 31.72 10.61 27.20
N ALA A 28 31.14 9.89 26.24
CA ALA A 28 31.78 9.62 24.96
C ALA A 28 31.91 10.94 24.19
N ALA A 29 33.14 11.25 23.77
CA ALA A 29 33.44 12.37 22.89
C ALA A 29 32.55 12.35 21.62
N PRO A 30 32.22 13.50 21.03
CA PRO A 30 31.40 13.55 19.83
C PRO A 30 32.00 12.67 18.72
N LEU A 31 31.19 11.76 18.18
CA LEU A 31 31.56 10.88 17.07
C LEU A 31 32.01 11.68 15.85
N VAL A 32 33.29 11.60 15.50
CA VAL A 32 33.86 12.22 14.30
C VAL A 32 33.76 11.24 13.13
N LEU A 33 32.59 11.19 12.47
CA LEU A 33 32.35 10.31 11.31
C LEU A 33 33.31 10.57 10.14
N ALA A 34 33.80 11.81 9.99
CA ALA A 34 34.77 12.19 8.97
C ALA A 34 36.14 11.50 9.13
N SER A 35 36.45 10.96 10.31
CA SER A 35 37.72 10.30 10.60
C SER A 35 37.67 8.78 10.44
N LEU A 36 36.53 8.19 10.06
CA LEU A 36 36.34 6.74 9.97
C LEU A 36 37.24 6.10 8.91
N GLN A 37 37.82 4.96 9.27
CA GLN A 37 38.63 4.14 8.36
C GLN A 37 37.82 2.94 7.85
N TRP A 38 37.89 2.69 6.54
CA TRP A 38 37.12 1.65 5.86
C TRP A 38 37.99 0.44 5.52
N PRO A 39 37.43 -0.79 5.46
CA PRO A 39 36.03 -1.14 5.72
C PRO A 39 35.71 -1.25 7.22
N VAL A 40 34.46 -0.95 7.59
CA VAL A 40 33.95 -1.15 8.95
C VAL A 40 33.43 -2.58 9.07
N GLN A 41 33.91 -3.32 10.06
CA GLN A 41 33.43 -4.65 10.43
C GLN A 41 32.21 -4.53 11.35
N VAL A 42 31.13 -5.22 11.00
CA VAL A 42 29.83 -5.18 11.66
C VAL A 42 29.57 -6.53 12.30
N TYR A 43 29.43 -6.57 13.62
CA TYR A 43 29.17 -7.80 14.37
C TYR A 43 27.68 -7.89 14.69
N TYR A 44 27.04 -8.96 14.24
CA TYR A 44 25.59 -9.12 14.39
C TYR A 44 25.19 -10.55 14.76
N ASP A 45 24.03 -10.65 15.40
CA ASP A 45 23.38 -11.91 15.76
C ASP A 45 22.43 -12.32 14.63
N ALA A 46 22.80 -13.32 13.82
CA ALA A 46 21.96 -13.81 12.72
C ALA A 46 20.71 -14.55 13.19
N SER A 47 20.71 -15.08 14.43
CA SER A 47 19.53 -15.74 15.02
C SER A 47 18.40 -14.74 15.35
N CYS A 48 18.76 -13.45 15.52
CA CYS A 48 17.80 -12.38 15.78
C CYS A 48 17.20 -11.84 14.47
N ARG A 49 15.87 -12.02 14.30
CA ARG A 49 15.13 -11.55 13.11
C ARG A 49 15.27 -10.05 12.84
N LEU A 50 15.34 -9.22 13.89
CA LEU A 50 15.52 -7.78 13.77
C LEU A 50 16.93 -7.44 13.25
N CYS A 51 17.95 -8.07 13.83
CA CYS A 51 19.35 -7.86 13.44
C CYS A 51 19.60 -8.35 12.01
N ALA A 52 19.11 -9.55 11.66
CA ALA A 52 19.25 -10.12 10.32
C ALA A 52 18.54 -9.28 9.23
N ALA A 53 17.33 -8.78 9.52
CA ALA A 53 16.61 -7.91 8.58
C ALA A 53 17.36 -6.60 8.34
N GLU A 54 17.93 -6.01 9.39
CA GLU A 54 18.70 -4.78 9.30
C GLU A 54 20.04 -4.98 8.56
N MET A 55 20.76 -6.09 8.80
CA MET A 55 21.97 -6.40 8.03
C MET A 55 21.67 -6.61 6.55
N THR A 56 20.55 -7.27 6.22
CA THR A 56 20.09 -7.41 4.83
C THR A 56 19.80 -6.05 4.20
N ASN A 57 19.17 -5.14 4.96
CA ASN A 57 18.88 -3.77 4.54
C ASN A 57 20.15 -2.94 4.26
N LEU A 58 21.20 -3.10 5.09
CA LEU A 58 22.50 -2.45 4.92
C LEU A 58 23.29 -3.03 3.75
N ARG A 59 23.38 -4.37 3.61
CA ARG A 59 24.07 -5.05 2.49
C ARG A 59 23.60 -4.57 1.12
N VAL A 60 22.31 -4.29 1.00
CA VAL A 60 21.69 -3.89 -0.28
C VAL A 60 21.99 -2.42 -0.63
N ARG A 61 22.32 -1.60 0.36
CA ARG A 61 22.65 -0.18 0.18
C ARG A 61 24.14 0.10 0.21
N ASP A 62 24.95 -0.85 0.66
CA ASP A 62 26.41 -0.73 0.67
C ASP A 62 26.99 -0.90 -0.75
N LEU A 63 26.70 0.06 -1.62
CA LEU A 63 27.17 0.09 -3.00
C LEU A 63 28.68 0.33 -3.10
N GLN A 64 29.29 0.87 -2.03
CA GLN A 64 30.71 1.21 -1.95
C GLN A 64 31.55 0.13 -1.25
N GLN A 65 30.93 -1.00 -0.86
CA GLN A 65 31.57 -2.10 -0.12
C GLN A 65 32.35 -1.64 1.12
N ARG A 66 31.76 -0.68 1.85
CA ARG A 66 32.34 -0.09 3.05
C ARG A 66 32.11 -0.91 4.30
N LEU A 67 31.21 -1.91 4.26
CA LEU A 67 30.85 -2.74 5.40
C LEU A 67 31.25 -4.21 5.19
N ARG A 68 31.84 -4.82 6.22
CA ARG A 68 32.06 -6.28 6.31
C ARG A 68 31.19 -6.85 7.42
N PHE A 69 30.43 -7.89 7.12
CA PHE A 69 29.45 -8.44 8.07
C PHE A 69 29.97 -9.73 8.70
N VAL A 70 29.99 -9.80 10.03
CA VAL A 70 30.45 -10.95 10.81
C VAL A 70 29.32 -11.43 11.71
N ASP A 71 28.92 -12.68 11.55
CA ASP A 71 27.91 -13.32 12.40
C ASP A 71 28.56 -13.82 13.70
N CYS A 72 28.23 -13.21 14.84
CA CYS A 72 28.74 -13.60 16.15
C CYS A 72 27.90 -14.71 16.82
N SER A 73 26.78 -15.10 16.21
CA SER A 73 25.95 -16.23 16.66
C SER A 73 26.46 -17.58 16.15
N ALA A 74 27.31 -17.60 15.12
CA ALA A 74 27.85 -18.81 14.51
C ALA A 74 28.70 -19.64 15.51
N PRO A 75 28.64 -20.97 15.49
CA PRO A 75 29.36 -21.84 16.45
C PRO A 75 30.89 -21.74 16.31
N ASP A 76 31.39 -21.42 15.12
CA ASP A 76 32.79 -21.26 14.74
C ASP A 76 33.33 -19.82 14.95
N PHE A 77 32.54 -18.92 15.53
CA PHE A 77 32.98 -17.55 15.82
C PHE A 77 34.11 -17.55 16.87
N ALA A 78 35.34 -17.25 16.41
CA ALA A 78 36.56 -17.34 17.22
C ALA A 78 36.74 -16.16 18.21
N SER A 79 36.67 -14.92 17.72
CA SER A 79 36.88 -13.73 18.55
C SER A 79 36.38 -12.45 17.86
N GLY A 80 36.10 -11.41 18.65
CA GLY A 80 35.74 -10.08 18.16
C GLY A 80 36.32 -8.96 19.02
N PRO A 81 35.95 -7.69 18.77
CA PRO A 81 36.50 -6.53 19.48
C PRO A 81 36.12 -6.47 20.95
N VAL A 82 35.07 -7.19 21.33
CA VAL A 82 34.59 -7.38 22.71
C VAL A 82 34.14 -8.83 22.88
N GLY A 83 33.85 -9.22 24.13
CA GLY A 83 33.40 -10.58 24.42
C GLY A 83 32.15 -10.97 23.64
N ARG A 84 32.02 -12.25 23.27
CA ARG A 84 30.86 -12.78 22.54
C ARG A 84 29.53 -12.44 23.23
N ALA A 85 29.49 -12.46 24.56
CA ALA A 85 28.31 -12.08 25.33
C ALA A 85 27.85 -10.64 25.05
N ASP A 86 28.79 -9.70 24.93
CA ASP A 86 28.49 -8.28 24.68
C ASP A 86 28.07 -8.04 23.22
N LEU A 87 28.72 -8.72 22.27
CA LEU A 87 28.31 -8.73 20.86
C LEU A 87 26.89 -9.29 20.68
N MET A 88 26.51 -10.23 21.55
CA MET A 88 25.15 -10.79 21.60
C MET A 88 24.19 -9.94 22.42
N GLN A 89 24.59 -8.84 23.08
CA GLN A 89 23.68 -7.98 23.82
C GLN A 89 23.37 -6.68 23.09
N ALA A 90 24.33 -6.13 22.37
CA ALA A 90 24.17 -4.89 21.62
C ALA A 90 24.89 -4.97 20.26
N MET A 91 24.45 -4.13 19.33
CA MET A 91 25.08 -3.97 18.02
C MET A 91 26.47 -3.36 18.21
N HIS A 92 27.47 -3.93 17.55
CA HIS A 92 28.84 -3.42 17.55
C HIS A 92 29.38 -3.32 16.14
N CYS A 93 30.19 -2.30 15.90
CA CYS A 93 31.02 -2.25 14.71
C CYS A 93 32.42 -1.72 15.04
N GLN A 94 33.40 -2.14 14.26
CA GLN A 94 34.78 -1.74 14.39
C GLN A 94 35.28 -1.17 13.07
N ASP A 95 35.88 0.02 13.09
CA ASP A 95 36.50 0.58 11.89
C ASP A 95 37.86 -0.08 11.59
N ALA A 96 38.43 0.21 10.41
CA ALA A 96 39.72 -0.38 10.03
C ALA A 96 40.90 0.12 10.90
N GLY A 97 40.71 1.22 11.64
CA GLY A 97 41.67 1.75 12.61
C GLY A 97 41.56 1.10 14.00
N GLY A 98 40.67 0.12 14.15
CA GLY A 98 40.48 -0.63 15.39
C GLY A 98 39.51 0.03 16.39
N ARG A 99 38.90 1.18 16.08
CA ARG A 99 37.96 1.87 16.96
C ARG A 99 36.61 1.15 16.97
N VAL A 100 36.11 0.88 18.17
CA VAL A 100 34.88 0.13 18.41
C VAL A 100 33.74 1.07 18.75
N PHE A 101 32.59 0.85 18.12
CA PHE A 101 31.35 1.58 18.37
C PHE A 101 30.25 0.61 18.78
N SER A 102 29.39 1.03 19.70
CA SER A 102 28.34 0.18 20.29
C SER A 102 26.97 0.87 20.27
N GLY A 103 25.92 0.06 20.17
CA GLY A 103 24.54 0.50 20.25
C GLY A 103 24.16 1.55 19.19
N VAL A 104 23.56 2.66 19.62
CA VAL A 104 23.10 3.73 18.72
C VAL A 104 24.26 4.32 17.91
N ASP A 105 25.45 4.38 18.49
CA ASP A 105 26.64 4.93 17.86
C ASP A 105 27.16 4.00 16.75
N ALA A 106 27.03 2.68 16.92
CA ALA A 106 27.27 1.73 15.83
C ALA A 106 26.29 1.97 14.67
N PHE A 107 24.98 2.12 14.93
CA PHE A 107 24.00 2.42 13.87
C PHE A 107 24.30 3.72 13.12
N ARG A 108 24.78 4.75 13.83
CA ARG A 108 25.17 6.02 13.19
C ARG A 108 26.32 5.82 12.19
N VAL A 109 27.31 5.01 12.53
CA VAL A 109 28.42 4.64 11.62
C VAL A 109 27.91 3.85 10.41
N LEU A 110 27.07 2.83 10.64
CA LEU A 110 26.54 1.97 9.58
C LEU A 110 25.66 2.75 8.60
N TYR A 111 24.77 3.61 9.10
CA TYR A 111 23.90 4.44 8.27
C TYR A 111 24.68 5.48 7.47
N HIS A 112 25.73 6.06 8.04
CA HIS A 112 26.62 6.93 7.29
C HIS A 112 27.33 6.17 6.14
N ALA A 113 27.80 4.95 6.42
CA ALA A 113 28.49 4.11 5.42
C ALA A 113 27.63 3.83 4.16
N VAL A 114 26.32 3.70 4.33
CA VAL A 114 25.37 3.36 3.26
C VAL A 114 24.57 4.55 2.72
N GLY A 115 24.99 5.79 3.03
CA GLY A 115 24.37 7.02 2.51
C GLY A 115 23.00 7.38 3.11
N LEU A 116 22.71 6.93 4.34
CA LEU A 116 21.52 7.28 5.12
C LEU A 116 21.80 8.45 6.09
N ASP A 117 22.51 9.47 5.61
CA ASP A 117 22.91 10.65 6.41
C ASP A 117 21.75 11.39 7.09
N PRO A 118 20.55 11.54 6.51
CA PRO A 118 19.43 12.15 7.22
C PRO A 118 19.02 11.38 8.48
N VAL A 119 19.08 10.05 8.44
CA VAL A 119 18.72 9.17 9.56
C VAL A 119 19.82 9.21 10.62
N GLN A 120 21.08 9.13 10.20
CA GLN A 120 22.23 9.29 11.09
C GLN A 120 22.19 10.64 11.82
N ARG A 121 21.90 11.74 11.11
CA ARG A 121 21.83 13.09 11.69
C ARG A 121 20.71 13.22 12.71
N ALA A 122 19.56 12.60 12.46
CA ALA A 122 18.47 12.54 13.43
C ALA A 122 18.89 11.81 14.72
N LEU A 123 19.62 10.69 14.60
CA LEU A 123 20.16 9.94 15.75
C LEU A 123 21.31 10.67 16.46
N ALA A 124 21.97 11.61 15.78
CA ALA A 124 22.99 12.48 16.38
C ALA A 124 22.40 13.67 17.15
N HIS A 125 21.13 14.02 16.93
CA HIS A 125 20.49 15.18 17.55
C HIS A 125 20.42 15.02 19.09
N PRO A 126 20.69 16.06 19.91
CA PRO A 126 20.78 15.92 21.38
C PRO A 126 19.54 15.31 22.03
N LEU A 127 18.35 15.75 21.59
CA LEU A 127 17.07 15.25 22.12
C LEU A 127 16.71 13.84 21.62
N LEU A 128 16.73 13.63 20.30
CA LEU A 128 16.32 12.36 19.68
C LEU A 128 17.37 11.26 19.92
N GLY A 129 18.64 11.59 19.83
CA GLY A 129 19.75 10.69 20.15
C GLY A 129 19.85 10.39 21.64
N GLY A 130 19.50 11.33 22.52
CA GLY A 130 19.38 11.09 23.96
C GLY A 130 18.25 10.10 24.28
N LEU A 131 17.07 10.29 23.68
CA LEU A 131 15.95 9.36 23.83
C LEU A 131 16.26 7.98 23.24
N SER A 132 16.87 7.93 22.05
CA SER A 132 17.24 6.68 21.39
C SER A 132 18.26 5.88 22.20
N ARG A 133 19.29 6.53 22.76
CA ARG A 133 20.28 5.87 23.65
C ARG A 133 19.65 5.30 24.92
N ARG A 134 18.61 5.94 25.46
CA ARG A 134 17.85 5.42 26.61
C ARG A 134 16.93 4.26 26.24
N LEU A 135 16.29 4.31 25.08
CA LEU A 135 15.34 3.29 24.62
C LEU A 135 16.04 2.05 24.03
N TYR A 136 17.22 2.23 23.45
CA TYR A 136 17.95 1.18 22.74
C TYR A 136 18.26 -0.06 23.59
N PRO A 137 18.75 0.02 24.84
CA PRO A 137 18.99 -1.15 25.69
C PRO A 137 17.72 -1.97 25.94
N TRP A 138 16.57 -1.31 26.09
CA TRP A 138 15.28 -1.97 26.23
C TRP A 138 14.92 -2.75 24.95
N VAL A 139 15.04 -2.10 23.78
CA VAL A 139 14.82 -2.76 22.49
C VAL A 139 15.77 -3.93 22.28
N ALA A 140 17.06 -3.76 22.60
CA ALA A 140 18.09 -4.77 22.45
C ALA A 140 17.86 -5.99 23.37
N ARG A 141 17.29 -5.77 24.57
CA ARG A 141 16.89 -6.82 25.51
C ARG A 141 15.65 -7.60 25.06
N TYR A 142 14.67 -6.93 24.47
CA TYR A 142 13.42 -7.56 24.02
C TYR A 142 13.41 -7.97 22.54
N ARG A 143 14.51 -7.76 21.81
CA ARG A 143 14.59 -7.91 20.35
C ARG A 143 14.14 -9.28 19.81
N GLN A 144 14.38 -10.36 20.55
CA GLN A 144 13.96 -11.71 20.15
C GLN A 144 12.46 -11.97 20.38
N ARG A 145 11.80 -11.15 21.22
CA ARG A 145 10.36 -11.25 21.54
C ARG A 145 9.51 -10.24 20.75
N LEU A 146 10.13 -9.39 19.93
CA LEU A 146 9.40 -8.41 19.14
C LEU A 146 8.64 -9.12 17.99
N PRO A 147 7.32 -8.92 17.89
CA PRO A 147 6.50 -9.63 16.91
C PRO A 147 6.79 -9.15 15.49
N ALA A 148 6.81 -10.08 14.53
CA ALA A 148 7.25 -9.84 13.15
C ALA A 148 6.51 -8.68 12.43
N TRP A 149 5.24 -8.43 12.78
CA TRP A 149 4.44 -7.33 12.20
C TRP A 149 4.93 -5.93 12.59
N LEU A 150 5.65 -5.80 13.71
CA LEU A 150 6.24 -4.53 14.16
C LEU A 150 7.55 -4.22 13.41
N ILE A 151 8.29 -5.28 13.03
CA ILE A 151 9.62 -5.18 12.42
C ILE A 151 9.54 -5.13 10.89
N ALA A 152 8.63 -5.92 10.29
CA ALA A 152 8.43 -6.01 8.86
C ALA A 152 8.34 -4.64 8.16
N PRO A 153 7.52 -3.66 8.59
CA PRO A 153 7.37 -2.40 7.86
C PRO A 153 8.61 -1.48 7.91
N LEU A 154 9.48 -1.62 8.92
CA LEU A 154 10.69 -0.81 9.07
C LEU A 154 11.76 -1.17 8.02
N PHE A 155 11.88 -2.45 7.66
CA PHE A 155 12.97 -2.97 6.83
C PHE A 155 12.51 -3.69 5.53
N GLU A 156 11.20 -3.99 5.36
CA GLU A 156 10.63 -4.71 4.19
C GLU A 156 10.92 -4.04 2.84
N ARG A 157 10.97 -2.70 2.80
CA ARG A 157 11.18 -1.97 1.54
C ARG A 157 12.54 -2.28 0.92
N ALA A 158 13.53 -2.56 1.75
CA ALA A 158 14.87 -2.90 1.29
C ALA A 158 14.99 -4.36 0.88
N ALA A 159 14.42 -5.27 1.65
CA ALA A 159 14.33 -6.69 1.29
C ALA A 159 13.56 -6.88 -0.02
N ARG A 160 12.45 -6.14 -0.23
CA ARG A 160 11.74 -6.12 -1.52
C ARG A 160 12.55 -5.49 -2.64
N ARG A 161 13.28 -4.39 -2.40
CA ARG A 161 14.19 -3.81 -3.41
C ARG A 161 15.35 -4.74 -3.74
N ALA A 162 15.87 -5.47 -2.76
CA ALA A 162 16.92 -6.48 -2.93
C ALA A 162 16.43 -7.66 -3.74
N ALA A 163 15.24 -8.16 -3.43
CA ALA A 163 14.58 -9.22 -4.18
C ALA A 163 14.23 -8.75 -5.60
N LEU A 164 13.79 -7.50 -5.78
CA LEU A 164 13.54 -6.91 -7.11
C LEU A 164 14.84 -6.66 -7.89
N ALA A 165 15.92 -6.23 -7.24
CA ALA A 165 17.23 -6.05 -7.86
C ALA A 165 17.90 -7.40 -8.18
N ALA A 166 17.73 -8.41 -7.32
CA ALA A 166 18.12 -9.79 -7.60
C ALA A 166 17.29 -10.37 -8.76
N ALA A 167 15.98 -10.12 -8.80
CA ALA A 167 15.12 -10.48 -9.92
C ALA A 167 15.51 -9.75 -11.21
N GLN A 168 15.87 -8.46 -11.17
CA GLN A 168 16.36 -7.70 -12.32
C GLN A 168 17.74 -8.19 -12.80
N ARG A 169 18.65 -8.54 -11.90
CA ARG A 169 19.94 -9.20 -12.22
C ARG A 169 19.75 -10.60 -12.80
N SER A 170 18.68 -11.31 -12.43
CA SER A 170 18.29 -12.57 -13.07
C SER A 170 17.61 -12.35 -14.44
N GLN A 171 16.95 -11.21 -14.65
CA GLN A 171 16.34 -10.84 -15.93
C GLN A 171 17.39 -10.44 -16.98
N THR A 172 18.55 -9.91 -16.60
CA THR A 172 19.70 -9.74 -17.52
C THR A 172 20.27 -11.07 -18.03
N CYS A 173 19.95 -12.19 -17.37
CA CYS A 173 20.31 -13.54 -17.81
C CYS A 173 19.42 -14.03 -18.99
N SER A 174 18.33 -13.31 -19.33
CA SER A 174 17.45 -13.64 -20.46
C SER A 174 18.05 -13.37 -21.85
N ALA A 175 19.26 -12.78 -21.91
CA ALA A 175 19.99 -12.51 -23.15
C ALA A 175 21.09 -13.55 -23.47
N GLY A 176 21.11 -14.70 -22.78
CA GLY A 176 21.99 -15.83 -23.11
C GLY A 176 23.48 -15.64 -22.77
N ARG A 177 23.84 -14.62 -21.99
CA ARG A 177 25.21 -14.42 -21.49
C ARG A 177 25.17 -14.06 -20.01
N CYS A 178 25.48 -15.02 -19.15
CA CYS A 178 25.66 -14.82 -17.72
C CYS A 178 27.10 -15.22 -17.37
N GLU A 179 27.98 -14.24 -17.21
CA GLU A 179 29.28 -14.48 -16.58
C GLU A 179 29.09 -14.44 -15.06
N LEU A 180 29.20 -15.61 -14.43
CA LEU A 180 29.30 -15.70 -12.98
C LEU A 180 30.75 -15.42 -12.58
N PRO A 181 31.01 -14.66 -11.50
CA PRO A 181 32.33 -14.63 -10.91
C PRO A 181 32.74 -16.06 -10.54
N PRO A 182 34.01 -16.46 -10.74
CA PRO A 182 34.45 -17.80 -10.40
C PRO A 182 34.22 -18.05 -8.90
N HIS A 183 33.28 -18.93 -8.60
CA HIS A 183 33.05 -19.49 -7.27
C HIS A 183 33.77 -20.84 -7.24
N THR A 184 34.75 -21.02 -6.38
CA THR A 184 35.34 -22.34 -6.10
C THR A 184 34.32 -23.17 -5.33
N PRO A 185 33.74 -24.24 -5.91
CA PRO A 185 32.73 -25.04 -5.21
C PRO A 185 33.37 -25.81 -4.04
N ASP A 186 32.66 -25.80 -2.91
CA ASP A 186 32.92 -26.67 -1.76
C ASP A 186 32.49 -28.11 -2.13
N PRO A 187 33.41 -29.10 -2.10
CA PRO A 187 33.12 -30.49 -2.51
C PRO A 187 32.07 -31.19 -1.65
N ALA A 188 31.64 -30.63 -0.52
CA ALA A 188 30.60 -31.22 0.34
C ALA A 188 29.16 -30.99 -0.16
N GLN A 189 28.90 -30.05 -1.07
CA GLN A 189 27.53 -29.67 -1.48
C GLN A 189 27.09 -30.22 -2.84
N THR A 190 28.01 -30.79 -3.63
CA THR A 190 27.73 -31.27 -4.99
C THR A 190 26.96 -32.58 -5.02
N THR A 191 26.93 -33.34 -3.92
CA THR A 191 26.31 -34.68 -3.88
C THR A 191 24.79 -34.67 -3.67
N ALA A 192 24.19 -33.53 -3.31
CA ALA A 192 22.76 -33.46 -2.96
C ALA A 192 21.82 -33.04 -4.12
N LEU A 193 22.35 -32.48 -5.22
CA LEU A 193 21.52 -31.97 -6.34
C LEU A 193 21.37 -32.92 -7.54
N ALA A 194 22.04 -34.08 -7.55
CA ALA A 194 21.96 -35.03 -8.67
C ALA A 194 20.71 -35.95 -8.65
N SER A 195 19.81 -35.81 -7.66
CA SER A 195 18.69 -36.74 -7.42
C SER A 195 17.32 -36.27 -7.96
N LEU A 196 17.21 -35.10 -8.60
CA LEU A 196 15.92 -34.56 -9.03
C LEU A 196 15.90 -34.34 -10.56
N ALA A 197 15.76 -35.43 -11.31
CA ALA A 197 15.39 -35.38 -12.71
C ALA A 197 13.86 -35.18 -12.85
N PRO A 198 13.38 -34.32 -13.76
CA PRO A 198 11.95 -34.11 -13.98
C PRO A 198 11.32 -35.25 -14.80
N GLU A 199 10.16 -35.75 -14.35
CA GLU A 199 9.32 -36.69 -15.09
C GLU A 199 8.56 -36.03 -16.26
N PRO A 200 8.24 -36.79 -17.33
CA PRO A 200 7.53 -36.29 -18.50
C PRO A 200 6.03 -36.05 -18.26
N ALA A 201 5.49 -35.08 -19.00
CA ALA A 201 4.12 -34.58 -18.92
C ALA A 201 3.05 -35.63 -19.28
N SER A 202 1.95 -35.65 -18.49
CA SER A 202 0.72 -36.38 -18.80
C SER A 202 -0.27 -35.52 -19.62
N PRO A 203 -1.06 -36.11 -20.54
CA PRO A 203 -1.95 -35.36 -21.43
C PRO A 203 -3.36 -35.12 -20.85
N GLY A 204 -3.91 -33.95 -21.15
CA GLY A 204 -5.33 -33.73 -21.48
C GLY A 204 -6.39 -33.90 -20.39
N VAL A 205 -6.85 -32.79 -19.81
CA VAL A 205 -8.21 -32.69 -19.24
C VAL A 205 -8.90 -31.46 -19.84
N THR A 206 -9.78 -31.71 -20.79
CA THR A 206 -10.76 -30.76 -21.32
C THR A 206 -11.90 -30.61 -20.32
N ALA A 207 -11.98 -29.46 -19.65
CA ALA A 207 -13.16 -29.08 -18.87
C ALA A 207 -14.03 -28.15 -19.71
N SER A 208 -15.05 -28.73 -20.35
CA SER A 208 -16.15 -28.01 -20.97
C SER A 208 -17.04 -27.41 -19.88
N ALA A 209 -17.09 -26.09 -19.77
CA ALA A 209 -18.04 -25.38 -18.90
C ALA A 209 -19.11 -24.74 -19.78
N THR A 210 -20.30 -25.34 -19.76
CA THR A 210 -21.54 -24.84 -20.36
C THR A 210 -21.96 -23.52 -19.68
N PRO A 211 -22.29 -22.44 -20.41
CA PRO A 211 -22.84 -21.23 -19.82
C PRO A 211 -24.31 -21.43 -19.42
N PRO A 212 -24.81 -20.77 -18.35
CA PRO A 212 -26.22 -20.77 -18.01
C PRO A 212 -26.99 -19.84 -18.96
N ASP A 213 -28.12 -20.34 -19.44
CA ASP A 213 -29.03 -19.64 -20.35
C ASP A 213 -29.74 -18.44 -19.69
N GLY A 214 -29.91 -17.39 -20.49
CA GLY A 214 -31.09 -16.52 -20.48
C GLY A 214 -31.06 -15.29 -19.57
N HIS A 215 -30.78 -14.11 -20.13
CA HIS A 215 -31.74 -13.00 -20.28
C HIS A 215 -31.08 -11.73 -20.87
N GLY A 216 -31.64 -11.23 -21.97
CA GLY A 216 -31.39 -9.89 -22.51
C GLY A 216 -30.23 -9.80 -23.51
N ALA A 217 -30.54 -9.55 -24.77
CA ALA A 217 -29.55 -9.32 -25.83
C ALA A 217 -28.69 -8.09 -25.52
N ASP A 218 -27.44 -8.29 -25.10
CA ASP A 218 -26.40 -7.26 -25.16
C ASP A 218 -25.26 -7.83 -26.01
N HIS A 219 -25.16 -7.34 -27.24
CA HIS A 219 -24.04 -7.62 -28.12
C HIS A 219 -22.73 -7.29 -27.39
N PRO A 220 -21.69 -8.13 -27.50
CA PRO A 220 -20.44 -7.94 -26.79
C PRO A 220 -19.80 -6.61 -27.18
N ARG A 221 -19.76 -5.66 -26.23
CA ARG A 221 -19.14 -4.35 -26.39
C ARG A 221 -17.63 -4.40 -26.13
N THR A 222 -16.90 -3.53 -26.81
CA THR A 222 -15.47 -3.24 -26.57
C THR A 222 -15.35 -2.11 -25.56
N ILE A 223 -14.74 -2.39 -24.41
CA ILE A 223 -14.72 -1.50 -23.25
C ILE A 223 -13.28 -1.21 -22.81
N LEU A 224 -12.89 0.06 -22.81
CA LEU A 224 -11.62 0.50 -22.27
C LEU A 224 -11.74 0.75 -20.76
N VAL A 225 -10.97 0.02 -19.96
CA VAL A 225 -10.87 0.24 -18.51
C VAL A 225 -9.48 0.78 -18.18
N THR A 226 -9.39 2.05 -17.79
CA THR A 226 -8.13 2.63 -17.32
C THR A 226 -7.96 2.36 -15.82
N GLY A 227 -6.73 2.04 -15.42
CA GLY A 227 -6.46 1.58 -14.05
C GLY A 227 -6.92 0.15 -13.79
N ALA A 228 -7.01 -0.69 -14.84
CA ALA A 228 -7.49 -2.07 -14.76
C ALA A 228 -6.68 -2.98 -13.82
N SER A 229 -5.41 -2.66 -13.53
CA SER A 229 -4.59 -3.37 -12.54
C SER A 229 -4.74 -2.82 -11.10
N GLY A 230 -5.49 -1.73 -10.92
CA GLY A 230 -5.74 -1.06 -9.65
C GLY A 230 -6.76 -1.78 -8.76
N PHE A 231 -7.06 -1.21 -7.58
CA PHE A 231 -8.02 -1.79 -6.63
C PHE A 231 -9.41 -1.94 -7.21
N ILE A 232 -10.00 -0.84 -7.68
CA ILE A 232 -11.37 -0.85 -8.19
C ILE A 232 -11.40 -1.37 -9.64
N GLY A 233 -10.46 -0.91 -10.48
CA GLY A 233 -10.43 -1.25 -11.91
C GLY A 233 -10.36 -2.74 -12.22
N ARG A 234 -9.66 -3.56 -11.42
CA ARG A 234 -9.62 -5.02 -11.65
C ARG A 234 -10.96 -5.71 -11.38
N HIS A 235 -11.72 -5.24 -10.38
CA HIS A 235 -13.04 -5.78 -10.09
C HIS A 235 -14.03 -5.38 -11.19
N ILE A 236 -13.93 -4.15 -11.69
CA ILE A 236 -14.73 -3.70 -12.85
C ILE A 236 -14.40 -4.54 -14.09
N ALA A 237 -13.12 -4.70 -14.42
CA ALA A 237 -12.69 -5.47 -15.58
C ALA A 237 -13.11 -6.94 -15.48
N ALA A 238 -13.01 -7.55 -14.29
CA ALA A 238 -13.50 -8.91 -14.05
C ALA A 238 -15.02 -9.03 -14.21
N ALA A 239 -15.78 -8.07 -13.65
CA ALA A 239 -17.24 -8.04 -13.77
C ALA A 239 -17.70 -7.88 -15.23
N LEU A 240 -17.04 -7.04 -16.03
CA LEU A 240 -17.33 -6.88 -17.45
C LEU A 240 -17.05 -8.14 -18.25
N ARG A 241 -15.90 -8.80 -18.02
CA ARG A 241 -15.55 -10.06 -18.71
C ARG A 241 -16.50 -11.19 -18.34
N ALA A 242 -16.92 -11.27 -17.08
CA ALA A 242 -17.90 -12.26 -16.65
C ALA A 242 -19.26 -12.11 -17.36
N ARG A 243 -19.56 -10.94 -17.91
CA ARG A 243 -20.76 -10.66 -18.72
C ARG A 243 -20.50 -10.76 -20.24
N GLY A 244 -19.35 -11.28 -20.65
CA GLY A 244 -19.04 -11.52 -22.07
C GLY A 244 -18.54 -10.32 -22.86
N HIS A 245 -18.25 -9.17 -22.22
CA HIS A 245 -17.71 -8.01 -22.92
C HIS A 245 -16.20 -8.14 -23.17
N HIS A 246 -15.74 -7.52 -24.26
CA HIS A 246 -14.33 -7.41 -24.57
C HIS A 246 -13.72 -6.24 -23.78
N VAL A 247 -12.72 -6.50 -22.94
CA VAL A 247 -12.14 -5.50 -22.03
C VAL A 247 -10.69 -5.20 -22.38
N ILE A 248 -10.45 -3.98 -22.84
CA ILE A 248 -9.12 -3.40 -23.06
C ILE A 248 -8.64 -2.80 -21.73
N GLY A 249 -7.72 -3.50 -21.07
CA GLY A 249 -7.20 -3.09 -19.75
C GLY A 249 -5.97 -2.19 -19.86
N ALA A 250 -6.14 -0.87 -19.71
CA ALA A 250 -5.04 0.07 -19.69
C ALA A 250 -4.41 0.17 -18.29
N SER A 251 -3.09 -0.02 -18.20
CA SER A 251 -2.33 0.21 -16.97
C SER A 251 -0.85 0.53 -17.22
N ARG A 252 -0.13 0.96 -16.18
CA ARG A 252 1.32 1.21 -16.31
C ARG A 252 2.13 -0.03 -16.66
N SER A 253 1.59 -1.22 -16.39
CA SER A 253 2.22 -2.52 -16.64
C SER A 253 1.47 -3.34 -17.68
N SER A 254 0.47 -2.76 -18.37
CA SER A 254 -0.15 -3.42 -19.51
C SER A 254 0.82 -3.43 -20.70
N ARG A 255 0.47 -4.19 -21.73
CA ARG A 255 1.14 -4.16 -23.03
C ARG A 255 0.09 -3.77 -24.08
N PRO A 256 0.23 -2.59 -24.73
CA PRO A 256 1.24 -1.56 -24.48
C PRO A 256 1.12 -0.91 -23.10
N ALA A 257 2.20 -0.29 -22.61
CA ALA A 257 2.21 0.39 -21.32
C ALA A 257 1.45 1.72 -21.42
N CYS A 258 0.64 2.03 -20.40
CA CYS A 258 -0.17 3.24 -20.32
C CYS A 258 0.34 4.14 -19.18
N PRO A 259 1.33 5.04 -19.42
CA PRO A 259 1.86 5.92 -18.39
C PRO A 259 0.93 7.12 -18.17
N PHE A 260 -0.15 6.92 -17.42
CA PHE A 260 -1.21 7.93 -17.21
C PHE A 260 -0.70 9.34 -16.89
N SER A 261 0.34 9.49 -16.07
CA SER A 261 0.91 10.80 -15.71
C SER A 261 1.57 11.57 -16.87
N GLN A 262 1.76 10.92 -18.02
CA GLN A 262 2.29 11.52 -19.25
C GLN A 262 1.21 11.68 -20.32
N MET A 263 0.03 11.07 -20.13
CA MET A 263 -1.06 11.09 -21.11
C MET A 263 -1.97 12.29 -20.91
N THR A 264 -1.38 13.48 -20.92
CA THR A 264 -2.07 14.76 -20.63
C THR A 264 -2.57 15.47 -21.89
N GLN A 265 -2.42 14.84 -23.06
CA GLN A 265 -2.87 15.36 -24.35
C GLN A 265 -3.84 14.38 -25.01
N PRO A 266 -4.94 14.85 -25.65
CA PRO A 266 -5.93 13.97 -26.27
C PRO A 266 -5.35 13.01 -27.31
N GLN A 267 -4.33 13.43 -28.06
CA GLN A 267 -3.66 12.63 -29.08
C GLN A 267 -3.00 11.37 -28.51
N ALA A 268 -2.52 11.43 -27.26
CA ALA A 268 -1.92 10.29 -26.58
C ALA A 268 -2.93 9.18 -26.27
N TRP A 269 -4.22 9.51 -26.20
CA TRP A 269 -5.31 8.57 -25.93
C TRP A 269 -5.91 7.96 -27.18
N ARG A 270 -5.75 8.57 -28.36
CA ARG A 270 -6.30 8.08 -29.62
C ARG A 270 -6.02 6.59 -29.89
N PRO A 271 -4.78 6.07 -29.70
CA PRO A 271 -4.51 4.64 -29.94
C PRO A 271 -5.24 3.67 -29.00
N TRP A 272 -5.78 4.17 -27.88
CA TRP A 272 -6.52 3.38 -26.88
C TRP A 272 -8.03 3.38 -27.13
N LEU A 273 -8.54 4.23 -28.04
CA LEU A 273 -9.97 4.35 -28.36
C LEU A 273 -10.41 3.42 -29.50
N SER A 274 -9.53 2.50 -29.89
CA SER A 274 -9.79 1.39 -30.79
C SER A 274 -9.13 0.13 -30.23
N ASP A 275 -9.75 -1.02 -30.42
CA ASP A 275 -9.13 -2.30 -30.11
C ASP A 275 -7.87 -2.51 -30.99
N PRO A 276 -6.68 -2.71 -30.40
CA PRO A 276 -5.47 -2.96 -31.18
C PRO A 276 -5.52 -4.25 -32.02
N ALA A 277 -6.35 -5.23 -31.66
CA ALA A 277 -6.45 -6.50 -32.38
C ALA A 277 -7.44 -6.43 -33.55
N SER A 278 -8.66 -5.97 -33.31
CA SER A 278 -9.71 -5.92 -34.34
C SER A 278 -9.79 -4.58 -35.09
N GLY A 279 -9.16 -3.52 -34.57
CA GLY A 279 -9.30 -2.15 -35.09
C GLY A 279 -10.67 -1.52 -34.83
N GLN A 280 -11.59 -2.22 -34.16
CA GLN A 280 -12.93 -1.72 -33.87
C GLN A 280 -12.88 -0.57 -32.86
N PRO A 281 -13.74 0.46 -33.00
CA PRO A 281 -13.81 1.54 -32.03
C PRO A 281 -14.25 1.02 -30.66
N VAL A 282 -13.81 1.69 -29.60
CA VAL A 282 -14.27 1.44 -28.24
C VAL A 282 -15.68 1.98 -28.07
N ASP A 283 -16.61 1.17 -27.53
CA ASP A 283 -17.99 1.57 -27.28
C ASP A 283 -18.12 2.40 -25.99
N LEU A 284 -17.27 2.09 -25.00
CA LEU A 284 -17.41 2.59 -23.63
C LEU A 284 -16.05 2.74 -22.94
N VAL A 285 -15.86 3.85 -22.23
CA VAL A 285 -14.65 4.10 -21.42
C VAL A 285 -15.00 4.17 -19.94
N ILE A 286 -14.27 3.43 -19.10
CA ILE A 286 -14.33 3.53 -17.64
C ILE A 286 -12.98 3.96 -17.10
N ASN A 287 -12.93 5.15 -16.51
CA ASN A 287 -11.75 5.64 -15.82
C ASN A 287 -11.78 5.31 -14.32
N ALA A 288 -10.92 4.39 -13.90
CA ALA A 288 -10.74 3.99 -12.50
C ALA A 288 -9.34 4.32 -11.95
N VAL A 289 -8.62 5.24 -12.60
CA VAL A 289 -7.29 5.70 -12.13
C VAL A 289 -7.44 6.59 -10.89
N GLY A 290 -6.64 6.31 -9.88
CA GLY A 290 -6.60 7.09 -8.64
C GLY A 290 -5.35 6.86 -7.80
N ALA A 291 -4.95 7.89 -7.08
CA ALA A 291 -3.90 7.88 -6.07
C ALA A 291 -4.26 8.85 -4.94
N LEU A 292 -3.89 8.56 -3.68
CA LEU A 292 -4.17 9.49 -2.58
C LEU A 292 -3.17 10.66 -2.47
N ARG A 293 -1.95 10.50 -3.00
CA ARG A 293 -0.86 11.48 -2.86
C ARG A 293 0.07 11.48 -4.05
N ASP A 294 0.80 12.57 -4.19
CA ASP A 294 1.92 12.68 -5.12
C ASP A 294 3.00 11.64 -4.82
N ARG A 295 3.63 11.14 -5.88
CA ARG A 295 4.88 10.40 -5.79
C ARG A 295 5.86 10.98 -6.82
N PRO A 296 7.19 10.79 -6.66
CA PRO A 296 8.15 11.18 -7.68
C PRO A 296 7.73 10.64 -9.06
N GLY A 297 7.66 11.54 -10.06
CA GLY A 297 7.20 11.24 -11.42
C GLY A 297 5.70 10.95 -11.58
N ARG A 298 4.88 11.19 -10.55
CA ARG A 298 3.43 10.90 -10.51
C ARG A 298 2.70 11.95 -9.70
N SER A 299 2.44 13.10 -10.31
CA SER A 299 1.63 14.13 -9.68
C SER A 299 0.13 13.77 -9.71
N LEU A 300 -0.59 14.15 -8.67
CA LEU A 300 -2.04 14.08 -8.58
C LEU A 300 -2.68 14.93 -9.68
N GLN A 301 -2.12 16.11 -9.96
CA GLN A 301 -2.60 16.97 -11.05
C GLN A 301 -2.62 16.20 -12.38
N ALA A 302 -1.51 15.58 -12.77
CA ALA A 302 -1.45 14.83 -14.02
C ALA A 302 -2.37 13.60 -14.00
N LEU A 303 -2.44 12.87 -12.88
CA LEU A 303 -3.20 11.61 -12.80
C LEU A 303 -4.71 11.78 -12.64
N HIS A 304 -5.16 12.80 -11.93
CA HIS A 304 -6.57 13.01 -11.59
C HIS A 304 -7.25 14.06 -12.42
N ALA A 305 -6.52 15.09 -12.89
CA ALA A 305 -7.09 16.18 -13.68
C ALA A 305 -6.65 16.09 -15.14
N ASP A 306 -5.36 16.27 -15.43
CA ASP A 306 -4.90 16.51 -16.81
C ASP A 306 -5.11 15.29 -17.71
N ALA A 307 -4.75 14.08 -17.25
CA ALA A 307 -4.91 12.88 -18.06
C ALA A 307 -6.37 12.46 -18.26
N PRO A 308 -7.25 12.48 -17.23
CA PRO A 308 -8.68 12.29 -17.45
C PRO A 308 -9.32 13.34 -18.36
N ARG A 309 -8.96 14.62 -18.22
CA ARG A 309 -9.45 15.69 -19.13
C ARG A 309 -9.06 15.41 -20.58
N ALA A 310 -7.80 15.03 -20.80
CA ALA A 310 -7.31 14.63 -22.11
C ALA A 310 -8.04 13.40 -22.67
N LEU A 311 -8.29 12.38 -21.84
CA LEU A 311 -9.06 11.19 -22.19
C LEU A 311 -10.48 11.57 -22.62
N PHE A 312 -11.20 12.36 -21.82
CA PHE A 312 -12.59 12.72 -22.12
C PHE A 312 -12.69 13.56 -23.40
N THR A 313 -11.77 14.51 -23.58
CA THR A 313 -11.67 15.26 -24.83
C THR A 313 -11.36 14.35 -26.03
N ALA A 314 -10.48 13.36 -25.87
CA ALA A 314 -10.19 12.39 -26.93
C ALA A 314 -11.42 11.53 -27.27
N CYS A 315 -12.17 11.07 -26.25
CA CYS A 315 -13.43 10.35 -26.45
C CYS A 315 -14.43 11.18 -27.26
N ALA A 316 -14.61 12.46 -26.90
CA ALA A 316 -15.51 13.36 -27.62
C ALA A 316 -15.07 13.56 -29.09
N GLN A 317 -13.77 13.68 -29.33
CA GLN A 317 -13.20 13.81 -30.69
C GLN A 317 -13.30 12.52 -31.53
N ALA A 318 -13.25 11.35 -30.88
CA ALA A 318 -13.31 10.04 -31.53
C ALA A 318 -14.73 9.49 -31.68
N GLY A 319 -15.74 10.17 -31.12
CA GLY A 319 -17.14 9.72 -31.13
C GLY A 319 -17.48 8.66 -30.08
N VAL A 320 -16.59 8.38 -29.13
CA VAL A 320 -16.86 7.45 -28.02
C VAL A 320 -17.68 8.16 -26.96
N ARG A 321 -19.01 8.10 -27.09
CA ARG A 321 -19.92 8.93 -26.27
C ARG A 321 -19.97 8.51 -24.81
N ARG A 322 -19.96 7.21 -24.51
CA ARG A 322 -20.22 6.71 -23.16
C ARG A 322 -18.95 6.67 -22.31
N VAL A 323 -18.90 7.52 -21.28
CA VAL A 323 -17.72 7.65 -20.41
C VAL A 323 -18.11 7.64 -18.94
N VAL A 324 -17.50 6.75 -18.15
CA VAL A 324 -17.71 6.65 -16.71
C VAL A 324 -16.43 7.04 -15.96
N GLN A 325 -16.55 7.97 -15.02
CA GLN A 325 -15.47 8.44 -14.16
C GLN A 325 -15.68 7.95 -12.73
N VAL A 326 -14.72 7.18 -12.19
CA VAL A 326 -14.69 6.81 -10.77
C VAL A 326 -13.95 7.89 -9.98
N SER A 327 -14.73 8.72 -9.29
CA SER A 327 -14.28 9.81 -8.44
C SER A 327 -14.32 9.39 -6.95
N ALA A 328 -14.62 10.31 -6.03
CA ALA A 328 -14.72 10.03 -4.60
C ALA A 328 -15.76 10.91 -3.90
N LEU A 329 -16.44 10.36 -2.90
CA LEU A 329 -17.30 11.13 -2.01
C LEU A 329 -16.48 11.95 -1.00
N GLY A 330 -17.04 13.05 -0.48
CA GLY A 330 -16.36 13.92 0.50
C GLY A 330 -15.34 14.90 -0.09
N ILE A 331 -15.33 15.08 -1.41
CA ILE A 331 -14.40 16.00 -2.11
C ILE A 331 -15.03 17.37 -2.47
N ALA A 332 -16.35 17.53 -2.30
CA ALA A 332 -17.07 18.74 -2.71
C ALA A 332 -16.58 19.97 -1.91
N ASP A 333 -16.59 19.85 -0.59
CA ASP A 333 -16.29 20.94 0.35
C ASP A 333 -14.86 20.84 0.93
N ASN A 334 -13.96 20.16 0.21
CA ASN A 334 -12.60 19.90 0.65
C ASN A 334 -11.59 20.49 -0.34
N ASP A 335 -10.58 21.18 0.19
CA ASP A 335 -9.54 21.85 -0.59
C ASP A 335 -8.17 21.15 -0.48
N THR A 336 -8.16 19.84 -0.27
CA THR A 336 -6.95 19.04 -0.51
C THR A 336 -6.65 18.97 -2.00
N ALA A 337 -5.37 18.84 -2.37
CA ALA A 337 -4.97 18.63 -3.76
C ALA A 337 -5.68 17.40 -4.39
N TYR A 338 -5.90 16.35 -3.60
CA TYR A 338 -6.70 15.19 -3.99
C TYR A 338 -8.12 15.57 -4.40
N ALA A 339 -8.81 16.36 -3.56
CA ALA A 339 -10.19 16.77 -3.80
C ALA A 339 -10.32 17.72 -5.00
N ARG A 340 -9.46 18.75 -5.09
CA ARG A 340 -9.42 19.68 -6.24
C ARG A 340 -9.24 18.93 -7.55
N THR A 341 -8.19 18.13 -7.66
CA THR A 341 -7.85 17.44 -8.91
C THR A 341 -8.92 16.44 -9.37
N LYS A 342 -9.60 15.75 -8.43
CA LYS A 342 -10.76 14.91 -8.76
C LYS A 342 -11.97 15.74 -9.21
N ARG A 343 -12.25 16.87 -8.55
CA ARG A 343 -13.32 17.80 -8.96
C ARG A 343 -13.08 18.38 -10.35
N ASP A 344 -11.85 18.71 -10.70
CA ASP A 344 -11.50 19.29 -12.00
C ASP A 344 -11.83 18.33 -13.15
N ALA A 345 -11.51 17.03 -12.99
CA ALA A 345 -11.90 16.02 -13.98
C ALA A 345 -13.41 15.77 -14.01
N ASP A 346 -14.07 15.73 -12.85
CA ASP A 346 -15.53 15.58 -12.77
C ASP A 346 -16.23 16.73 -13.51
N ALA A 347 -15.80 17.97 -13.25
CA ALA A 347 -16.35 19.17 -13.89
C ALA A 347 -16.13 19.17 -15.40
N HIS A 348 -14.95 18.74 -15.88
CA HIS A 348 -14.67 18.65 -17.31
C HIS A 348 -15.57 17.61 -18.02
N LEU A 349 -15.73 16.42 -17.42
CA LEU A 349 -16.63 15.39 -17.98
C LEU A 349 -18.08 15.88 -18.03
N LEU A 350 -18.56 16.50 -16.94
CA LEU A 350 -19.91 17.05 -16.87
C LEU A 350 -20.10 18.22 -17.83
N GLY A 351 -19.08 19.05 -18.06
CA GLY A 351 -19.10 20.11 -19.06
C GLY A 351 -19.27 19.58 -20.49
N LEU A 352 -18.50 18.55 -20.87
CA LEU A 352 -18.67 17.86 -22.16
C LEU A 352 -20.04 17.18 -22.29
N THR A 353 -20.59 16.72 -21.16
CA THR A 353 -21.94 16.13 -21.11
C THR A 353 -23.02 17.18 -21.32
N ALA A 354 -22.91 18.33 -20.66
CA ALA A 354 -23.84 19.45 -20.83
C ALA A 354 -23.78 20.04 -22.25
N ALA A 355 -22.61 19.98 -22.91
CA ALA A 355 -22.44 20.36 -24.31
C ALA A 355 -22.97 19.30 -25.30
N GLY A 356 -23.51 18.17 -24.84
CA GLY A 356 -24.04 17.10 -25.69
C GLY A 356 -22.96 16.30 -26.43
N GLN A 357 -21.69 16.46 -26.06
CA GLN A 357 -20.56 15.80 -26.72
C GLN A 357 -20.29 14.39 -26.18
N LEU A 358 -20.66 14.14 -24.92
CA LEU A 358 -20.50 12.86 -24.23
C LEU A 358 -21.75 12.52 -23.42
N ASP A 359 -21.96 11.22 -23.21
CA ASP A 359 -22.92 10.68 -22.25
C ASP A 359 -22.17 10.33 -20.95
N GLY A 360 -21.63 11.36 -20.29
CA GLY A 360 -20.73 11.23 -19.15
C GLY A 360 -21.42 10.93 -17.81
N LEU A 361 -20.82 10.04 -17.04
CA LEU A 361 -21.28 9.63 -15.72
C LEU A 361 -20.14 9.68 -14.68
N VAL A 362 -20.30 10.53 -13.66
CA VAL A 362 -19.38 10.64 -12.53
C VAL A 362 -19.93 9.85 -11.35
N LEU A 363 -19.18 8.84 -10.90
CA LEU A 363 -19.52 8.03 -9.73
C LEU A 363 -18.62 8.42 -8.55
N ARG A 364 -19.22 8.86 -7.45
CA ARG A 364 -18.52 9.24 -6.21
C ARG A 364 -18.80 8.21 -5.11
N PRO A 365 -18.05 7.10 -5.08
CA PRO A 365 -18.17 6.12 -4.01
C PRO A 365 -17.68 6.69 -2.68
N SER A 366 -18.30 6.21 -1.60
CA SER A 366 -17.81 6.34 -0.23
C SER A 366 -16.60 5.39 0.00
N LEU A 367 -16.38 4.96 1.24
CA LEU A 367 -15.29 4.09 1.62
C LEU A 367 -15.44 2.68 1.02
N VAL A 368 -14.62 2.37 0.03
CA VAL A 368 -14.62 1.06 -0.62
C VAL A 368 -13.82 0.06 0.22
N PHE A 369 -14.45 -1.04 0.62
CA PHE A 369 -13.84 -2.10 1.40
C PHE A 369 -13.69 -3.39 0.60
N GLY A 370 -12.50 -3.99 0.66
CA GLY A 370 -12.24 -5.28 0.02
C GLY A 370 -10.76 -5.62 -0.07
N ARG A 371 -10.47 -6.84 -0.53
CA ARG A 371 -9.09 -7.34 -0.63
C ARG A 371 -8.25 -6.52 -1.62
N GLY A 372 -7.05 -6.15 -1.19
CA GLY A 372 -6.10 -5.37 -1.99
C GLY A 372 -6.39 -3.87 -2.08
N GLY A 373 -7.31 -3.36 -1.25
CA GLY A 373 -7.40 -1.94 -0.91
C GLY A 373 -6.43 -1.57 0.22
N GLN A 374 -5.69 -0.46 0.07
CA GLN A 374 -4.71 -0.02 1.07
C GLN A 374 -5.39 0.45 2.38
N SER A 375 -6.49 1.20 2.26
CA SER A 375 -7.33 1.59 3.40
C SER A 375 -7.96 0.38 4.07
N SER A 376 -8.49 -0.57 3.30
CA SER A 376 -9.05 -1.83 3.82
C SER A 376 -8.00 -2.61 4.64
N ALA A 377 -6.75 -2.68 4.16
CA ALA A 377 -5.66 -3.31 4.90
C ALA A 377 -5.35 -2.59 6.22
N LEU A 378 -5.38 -1.24 6.24
CA LEU A 378 -5.23 -0.46 7.47
C LEU A 378 -6.36 -0.76 8.46
N PHE A 379 -7.63 -0.75 8.02
CA PHE A 379 -8.75 -1.04 8.91
C PHE A 379 -8.70 -2.46 9.47
N MET A 380 -8.28 -3.45 8.67
CA MET A 380 -8.05 -4.81 9.14
C MET A 380 -6.87 -4.95 10.10
N ALA A 381 -5.85 -4.09 9.98
CA ALA A 381 -4.76 -4.03 10.96
C ALA A 381 -5.26 -3.41 12.28
N LEU A 382 -6.00 -2.31 12.21
CA LEU A 382 -6.60 -1.65 13.37
C LEU A 382 -7.58 -2.57 14.09
N ALA A 383 -8.47 -3.26 13.36
CA ALA A 383 -9.46 -4.19 13.93
C ALA A 383 -8.83 -5.29 14.80
N ARG A 384 -7.56 -5.62 14.61
CA ARG A 384 -6.84 -6.61 15.42
C ARG A 384 -6.29 -6.06 16.73
N LEU A 385 -6.16 -4.74 16.89
CA LEU A 385 -5.61 -4.12 18.09
C LEU A 385 -6.63 -4.13 19.25
N PRO A 386 -6.22 -4.48 20.48
CA PRO A 386 -7.10 -4.46 21.66
C PRO A 386 -7.38 -3.04 22.19
N VAL A 387 -6.53 -2.08 21.81
CA VAL A 387 -6.68 -0.65 22.11
C VAL A 387 -6.57 0.12 20.81
N LEU A 388 -7.57 0.96 20.53
CA LEU A 388 -7.71 1.72 19.29
C LEU A 388 -7.55 3.21 19.59
N PRO A 389 -6.32 3.76 19.52
CA PRO A 389 -6.12 5.21 19.53
C PRO A 389 -6.55 5.76 18.17
N LEU A 390 -7.71 6.41 18.13
CA LEU A 390 -8.28 6.97 16.90
C LEU A 390 -8.43 8.49 17.03
N PRO A 391 -8.27 9.24 15.93
CA PRO A 391 -8.57 10.66 15.92
C PRO A 391 -10.03 10.93 16.26
N ARG A 392 -10.33 12.10 16.84
CA ARG A 392 -11.72 12.50 17.13
C ARG A 392 -12.63 12.40 15.90
N ALA A 393 -12.14 12.81 14.73
CA ALA A 393 -12.89 12.73 13.47
C ALA A 393 -13.36 11.30 13.13
N ALA A 394 -12.61 10.27 13.51
CA ALA A 394 -12.99 8.88 13.27
C ALA A 394 -14.24 8.45 14.07
N HIS A 395 -14.57 9.15 15.15
CA HIS A 395 -15.76 8.91 15.96
C HIS A 395 -16.95 9.77 15.55
N THR A 396 -16.69 10.98 15.04
CA THR A 396 -17.75 11.98 14.81
C THR A 396 -18.18 12.08 13.35
N GLN A 397 -17.29 11.79 12.39
CA GLN A 397 -17.58 11.94 10.97
C GLN A 397 -18.18 10.66 10.39
N PRO A 398 -19.33 10.75 9.69
CA PRO A 398 -19.96 9.57 9.11
C PRO A 398 -19.22 9.11 7.85
N ILE A 399 -19.07 7.80 7.73
CA ILE A 399 -18.69 7.09 6.51
C ILE A 399 -19.81 6.12 6.12
N GLN A 400 -19.86 5.69 4.86
CA GLN A 400 -20.88 4.75 4.38
C GLN A 400 -20.24 3.62 3.56
N PRO A 401 -19.54 2.68 4.23
CA PRO A 401 -18.66 1.72 3.59
C PRO A 401 -19.44 0.76 2.69
N LEU A 402 -18.85 0.43 1.54
CA LEU A 402 -19.43 -0.47 0.54
C LEU A 402 -18.41 -1.51 0.07
N ALA A 403 -18.89 -2.69 -0.32
CA ALA A 403 -18.03 -3.75 -0.84
C ALA A 403 -17.50 -3.39 -2.24
N VAL A 404 -16.22 -3.68 -2.52
CA VAL A 404 -15.62 -3.43 -3.84
C VAL A 404 -16.30 -4.20 -4.97
N ALA A 405 -16.80 -5.40 -4.70
CA ALA A 405 -17.53 -6.21 -5.67
C ALA A 405 -18.87 -5.57 -6.05
N GLU A 406 -19.59 -5.03 -5.06
CA GLU A 406 -20.85 -4.32 -5.28
C GLU A 406 -20.64 -2.99 -6.00
N LEU A 407 -19.55 -2.26 -5.69
CA LEU A 407 -19.17 -1.09 -6.46
C LEU A 407 -18.92 -1.45 -7.93
N ALA A 408 -18.16 -2.52 -8.19
CA ALA A 408 -17.89 -2.95 -9.56
C ALA A 408 -19.15 -3.37 -10.31
N GLU A 409 -20.03 -4.13 -9.67
CA GLU A 409 -21.34 -4.51 -10.21
C GLU A 409 -22.18 -3.27 -10.55
N ALA A 410 -22.28 -2.32 -9.62
CA ALA A 410 -23.01 -1.07 -9.84
C ALA A 410 -22.41 -0.25 -10.98
N VAL A 411 -21.09 -0.09 -11.04
CA VAL A 411 -20.40 0.61 -12.13
C VAL A 411 -20.73 -0.03 -13.48
N VAL A 412 -20.71 -1.37 -13.58
CA VAL A 412 -21.03 -2.09 -14.82
C VAL A 412 -22.47 -1.88 -15.24
N ARG A 413 -23.43 -2.10 -14.34
CA ARG A 413 -24.87 -1.91 -14.64
C ARG A 413 -25.18 -0.48 -15.06
N LEU A 414 -24.61 0.50 -14.36
CA LEU A 414 -24.75 1.93 -14.69
C LEU A 414 -24.09 2.26 -16.04
N ALA A 415 -22.90 1.73 -16.31
CA ALA A 415 -22.17 1.95 -17.56
C ALA A 415 -22.96 1.45 -18.78
N LEU A 416 -23.53 0.25 -18.66
CA LEU A 416 -24.32 -0.41 -19.72
C LEU A 416 -25.73 0.17 -19.88
N GLY A 417 -26.19 0.98 -18.92
CA GLY A 417 -27.52 1.60 -18.94
C GLY A 417 -28.64 0.70 -18.40
N GLU A 418 -28.29 -0.39 -17.70
CA GLU A 418 -29.24 -1.39 -17.18
C GLU A 418 -29.97 -0.92 -15.92
N ALA A 419 -29.35 -0.06 -15.12
CA ALA A 419 -29.88 0.37 -13.84
C ALA A 419 -29.64 1.86 -13.65
N TRP A 420 -30.69 2.64 -13.43
CA TRP A 420 -30.59 4.06 -13.17
C TRP A 420 -31.56 4.50 -12.05
N PRO A 421 -31.07 5.14 -10.97
CA PRO A 421 -31.93 5.57 -9.88
C PRO A 421 -32.87 6.71 -10.31
N ALA A 422 -34.17 6.54 -10.03
CA ALA A 422 -35.13 7.65 -10.08
C ALA A 422 -34.71 8.75 -9.08
N PRO A 423 -34.91 10.05 -9.38
CA PRO A 423 -35.72 10.65 -10.44
C PRO A 423 -34.96 10.96 -11.75
N PHE A 424 -33.71 10.55 -11.88
CA PHE A 424 -32.85 10.95 -13.00
C PHE A 424 -33.17 10.21 -14.32
N ALA A 425 -34.16 9.31 -14.33
CA ALA A 425 -34.53 8.49 -15.47
C ALA A 425 -35.60 9.17 -16.34
N ALA A 426 -35.20 9.77 -17.45
CA ALA A 426 -36.10 9.92 -18.59
C ALA A 426 -36.06 8.61 -19.40
N PRO A 427 -37.21 8.00 -19.77
CA PRO A 427 -37.23 6.81 -20.61
C PRO A 427 -36.45 7.04 -21.92
N GLY A 428 -35.49 6.18 -22.23
CA GLY A 428 -34.73 6.21 -23.49
C GLY A 428 -33.52 7.16 -23.53
N SER A 429 -33.23 7.93 -22.47
CA SER A 429 -32.03 8.78 -22.41
C SER A 429 -30.87 8.08 -21.70
N PRO A 430 -29.62 8.21 -22.19
CA PRO A 430 -28.47 7.66 -21.49
C PRO A 430 -28.34 8.30 -20.10
N ALA A 431 -28.11 7.45 -19.12
CA ALA A 431 -27.89 7.77 -17.72
C ALA A 431 -26.65 8.67 -17.51
N THR A 432 -26.81 10.00 -17.47
CA THR A 432 -25.70 10.97 -17.34
C THR A 432 -25.73 11.76 -16.02
N GLY A 433 -24.61 12.36 -15.66
CA GLY A 433 -24.52 13.26 -14.51
C GLY A 433 -23.63 12.72 -13.39
N LEU A 434 -23.98 13.05 -12.14
CA LEU A 434 -23.18 12.75 -10.96
C LEU A 434 -23.98 11.93 -9.95
N LEU A 435 -23.40 10.82 -9.49
CA LEU A 435 -24.03 9.90 -8.56
C LEU A 435 -23.13 9.60 -7.37
N ALA A 436 -23.59 9.93 -6.16
CA ALA A 436 -22.94 9.52 -4.91
C ALA A 436 -23.34 8.08 -4.56
N LEU A 437 -22.37 7.20 -4.32
CA LEU A 437 -22.60 5.79 -4.00
C LEU A 437 -22.16 5.49 -2.56
N GLY A 438 -23.13 5.32 -1.66
CA GLY A 438 -22.92 4.88 -0.28
C GLY A 438 -23.38 3.43 -0.09
N GLY A 439 -22.74 2.71 0.84
CA GLY A 439 -23.19 1.39 1.29
C GLY A 439 -24.52 1.41 2.05
N ALA A 440 -24.85 0.30 2.72
CA ALA A 440 -26.17 0.09 3.31
C ALA A 440 -26.57 1.14 4.37
N ARG A 441 -25.63 1.60 5.20
CA ARG A 441 -25.89 2.59 6.25
C ARG A 441 -24.65 3.41 6.60
N ALA A 442 -24.87 4.64 7.06
CA ALA A 442 -23.82 5.49 7.57
C ALA A 442 -23.45 5.10 9.01
N LEU A 443 -22.17 5.20 9.36
CA LEU A 443 -21.62 4.95 10.69
C LEU A 443 -20.27 5.67 10.85
N SER A 444 -19.75 5.78 12.08
CA SER A 444 -18.41 6.32 12.28
C SER A 444 -17.34 5.34 11.78
N MET A 445 -16.13 5.85 11.49
CA MET A 445 -14.99 5.00 11.16
C MET A 445 -14.64 4.07 12.33
N ALA A 446 -14.77 4.55 13.57
CA ALA A 446 -14.55 3.77 14.77
C ALA A 446 -15.53 2.59 14.88
N ASP A 447 -16.82 2.83 14.60
CA ASP A 447 -17.85 1.78 14.58
C ASP A 447 -17.63 0.79 13.44
N PHE A 448 -17.15 1.26 12.30
CA PHE A 448 -16.79 0.37 11.19
C PHE A 448 -15.64 -0.57 11.57
N ILE A 449 -14.57 -0.04 12.18
CA ILE A 449 -13.45 -0.87 12.68
C ILE A 449 -13.94 -1.84 13.78
N ALA A 450 -14.81 -1.39 14.67
CA ALA A 450 -15.41 -2.23 15.70
C ALA A 450 -16.27 -3.35 15.09
N SER A 451 -17.04 -3.06 14.04
CA SER A 451 -17.82 -4.06 13.30
C SER A 451 -16.92 -5.11 12.64
N LEU A 452 -15.83 -4.70 11.97
CA LEU A 452 -14.85 -5.65 11.41
C LEU A 452 -14.21 -6.52 12.49
N ARG A 453 -13.91 -5.94 13.66
CA ARG A 453 -13.36 -6.65 14.81
C ARG A 453 -14.34 -7.69 15.37
N ALA A 454 -15.61 -7.35 15.49
CA ALA A 454 -16.66 -8.28 15.91
C ALA A 454 -16.80 -9.45 14.92
N GLN A 455 -16.76 -9.16 13.61
CA GLN A 455 -16.79 -10.18 12.56
C GLN A 455 -15.56 -11.11 12.56
N LEU A 456 -14.44 -10.68 13.15
CA LEU A 456 -13.26 -11.52 13.39
C LEU A 456 -13.40 -12.43 14.62
N GLY A 457 -14.50 -12.34 15.37
CA GLY A 457 -14.70 -13.07 16.63
C GLY A 457 -13.88 -12.51 17.79
N LEU A 458 -13.41 -11.26 17.70
CA LEU A 458 -12.58 -10.63 18.72
C LEU A 458 -13.44 -9.81 19.69
N PRO A 459 -13.09 -9.77 20.99
CA PRO A 459 -13.82 -8.98 21.98
C PRO A 459 -13.68 -7.47 21.71
N PRO A 460 -14.63 -6.63 22.17
CA PRO A 460 -14.58 -5.18 21.95
C PRO A 460 -13.23 -4.56 22.31
N ALA A 461 -12.70 -3.71 21.44
CA ALA A 461 -11.47 -2.96 21.71
C ALA A 461 -11.75 -1.73 22.56
N ARG A 462 -10.79 -1.33 23.41
CA ARG A 462 -10.84 -0.05 24.11
C ARG A 462 -10.55 1.08 23.13
N GLN A 463 -11.55 1.90 22.84
CA GLN A 463 -11.41 3.04 21.95
C GLN A 463 -10.93 4.26 22.74
N LEU A 464 -9.85 4.89 22.28
CA LEU A 464 -9.27 6.08 22.90
C LEU A 464 -9.26 7.21 21.89
N VAL A 465 -9.85 8.35 22.24
CA VAL A 465 -9.76 9.56 21.43
C VAL A 465 -8.38 10.16 21.64
N GLN A 466 -7.54 10.12 20.60
CA GLN A 466 -6.20 10.69 20.70
C GLN A 466 -6.25 12.23 20.56
N PRO A 467 -5.33 12.96 21.22
CA PRO A 467 -5.22 14.41 21.06
C PRO A 467 -5.02 14.82 19.60
N GLU A 468 -5.60 15.97 19.22
CA GLU A 468 -5.59 16.45 17.83
C GLU A 468 -4.17 16.67 17.30
N TRP A 469 -3.30 17.26 18.13
CA TRP A 469 -1.90 17.50 17.78
C TRP A 469 -1.16 16.19 17.46
N PHE A 470 -1.50 15.09 18.15
CA PHE A 470 -0.88 13.79 17.90
C PHE A 470 -1.33 13.22 16.54
N SER A 471 -2.61 13.39 16.20
CA SER A 471 -3.12 13.03 14.87
C SER A 471 -2.43 13.83 13.77
N GLN A 472 -2.24 15.14 13.99
CA GLN A 472 -1.56 16.03 13.03
C GLN A 472 -0.09 15.64 12.82
N VAL A 473 0.66 15.42 13.90
CA VAL A 473 2.09 15.05 13.82
C VAL A 473 2.26 13.68 13.14
N THR A 474 1.45 12.69 13.50
CA THR A 474 1.52 11.36 12.89
C THR A 474 1.09 11.38 11.41
N ALA A 475 0.13 12.23 11.04
CA ALA A 475 -0.28 12.42 9.65
C ALA A 475 0.84 13.08 8.83
N TRP A 476 1.49 14.11 9.37
CA TRP A 476 2.65 14.75 8.75
C TRP A 476 3.83 13.78 8.57
N LEU A 477 4.16 12.98 9.59
CA LEU A 477 5.15 11.90 9.46
C LEU A 477 4.75 10.89 8.37
N GLY A 478 3.45 10.63 8.24
CA GLY A 478 2.88 9.78 7.20
C GLY A 478 3.10 10.28 5.77
N ASP A 479 3.27 11.60 5.57
CA ASP A 479 3.60 12.18 4.25
C ASP A 479 4.99 11.71 3.77
N VAL A 480 5.93 11.54 4.71
CA VAL A 480 7.30 11.04 4.44
C VAL A 480 7.33 9.52 4.20
N VAL A 481 6.22 8.81 4.48
CA VAL A 481 6.13 7.34 4.33
C VAL A 481 5.19 6.98 3.16
N PRO A 482 5.71 6.76 1.93
CA PRO A 482 4.89 6.62 0.71
C PRO A 482 3.87 5.48 0.67
N VAL A 483 3.97 4.50 1.59
CA VAL A 483 3.09 3.33 1.65
C VAL A 483 2.04 3.42 2.76
N SER A 484 2.21 4.32 3.73
CA SER A 484 1.23 4.50 4.80
C SER A 484 0.01 5.17 4.21
N PRO A 485 -1.21 4.62 4.28
CA PRO A 485 -2.40 5.34 3.84
C PRO A 485 -2.75 6.51 4.76
N TRP A 486 -2.22 6.55 5.99
CA TRP A 486 -2.30 7.68 6.91
C TRP A 486 -1.32 8.77 6.49
N CYS A 487 -1.83 9.98 6.22
CA CYS A 487 -1.06 11.15 5.79
C CYS A 487 -1.89 12.43 5.98
N SER A 488 -1.32 13.61 5.77
CA SER A 488 -2.02 14.89 5.97
C SER A 488 -3.29 15.01 5.12
N ALA A 489 -3.24 14.55 3.86
CA ALA A 489 -4.43 14.53 2.99
C ALA A 489 -5.54 13.61 3.53
N SER A 490 -5.21 12.38 3.93
CA SER A 490 -6.17 11.42 4.51
C SER A 490 -6.77 11.95 5.82
N TRP A 491 -5.96 12.66 6.61
CA TRP A 491 -6.40 13.30 7.84
C TRP A 491 -7.44 14.40 7.57
N THR A 492 -7.16 15.31 6.64
CA THR A 492 -8.10 16.37 6.24
C THR A 492 -9.38 15.79 5.63
N LEU A 493 -9.27 14.76 4.78
CA LEU A 493 -10.44 14.08 4.19
C LEU A 493 -11.31 13.39 5.25
N MET A 494 -10.69 12.80 6.28
CA MET A 494 -11.42 12.15 7.38
C MET A 494 -12.26 13.12 8.21
N ARG A 495 -11.93 14.42 8.18
CA ARG A 495 -12.67 15.48 8.89
C ARG A 495 -13.92 15.95 8.14
N THR A 496 -14.14 15.47 6.92
CA THR A 496 -15.31 15.78 6.10
C THR A 496 -16.28 14.58 6.11
N PRO A 497 -17.61 14.81 6.21
CA PRO A 497 -18.60 13.74 6.05
C PRO A 497 -18.43 12.98 4.75
N ASN A 498 -18.48 11.65 4.82
CA ASN A 498 -18.33 10.74 3.68
C ASN A 498 -19.52 9.76 3.61
N ALA A 499 -20.72 10.31 3.60
CA ALA A 499 -21.98 9.55 3.49
C ALA A 499 -22.95 10.27 2.55
N THR A 500 -23.96 9.57 2.05
CA THR A 500 -24.96 10.09 1.12
C THR A 500 -26.36 9.57 1.42
N ALA A 501 -27.37 10.39 1.12
CA ALA A 501 -28.78 10.02 1.23
C ALA A 501 -29.36 9.44 -0.07
N SER A 502 -28.58 9.31 -1.15
CA SER A 502 -29.09 9.04 -2.51
C SER A 502 -29.74 7.67 -2.70
N GLY A 503 -29.43 6.67 -1.87
CA GLY A 503 -29.84 5.27 -2.09
C GLY A 503 -29.33 4.68 -3.42
N ALA A 504 -28.44 5.37 -4.12
CA ALA A 504 -28.12 5.10 -5.51
C ALA A 504 -27.43 3.75 -5.75
N LEU A 505 -26.62 3.29 -4.77
CA LEU A 505 -26.00 1.97 -4.85
C LEU A 505 -27.06 0.87 -4.83
N GLN A 506 -28.04 0.96 -3.93
CA GLN A 506 -29.15 -0.01 -3.86
C GLN A 506 -29.93 -0.07 -5.17
N ALA A 507 -30.25 1.10 -5.72
CA ALA A 507 -30.94 1.20 -7.02
C ALA A 507 -30.11 0.58 -8.15
N ALA A 508 -28.81 0.86 -8.21
CA ALA A 508 -27.92 0.28 -9.22
C ALA A 508 -27.80 -1.26 -9.10
N LEU A 509 -27.79 -1.78 -7.87
CA LEU A 509 -27.70 -3.22 -7.61
C LEU A 509 -29.05 -3.95 -7.80
N GLY A 510 -30.18 -3.24 -7.70
CA GLY A 510 -31.52 -3.85 -7.62
C GLY A 510 -31.75 -4.65 -6.33
N ARG A 511 -30.87 -4.51 -5.33
CA ARG A 511 -30.92 -5.19 -4.03
C ARG A 511 -30.25 -4.33 -2.96
N ALA A 512 -30.57 -4.59 -1.69
CA ALA A 512 -29.90 -3.93 -0.57
C ALA A 512 -28.38 -4.18 -0.64
N PRO A 513 -27.54 -3.14 -0.47
CA PRO A 513 -26.09 -3.31 -0.36
C PRO A 513 -25.72 -4.12 0.87
N THR A 514 -24.54 -4.73 0.85
CA THR A 514 -24.03 -5.49 2.00
C THR A 514 -23.87 -4.56 3.21
N PRO A 515 -24.48 -4.88 4.37
CA PRO A 515 -24.36 -4.04 5.55
C PRO A 515 -22.97 -4.14 6.19
N PRO A 516 -22.52 -3.12 6.98
CA PRO A 516 -21.19 -3.09 7.56
C PRO A 516 -20.80 -4.34 8.35
N GLU A 517 -21.75 -4.89 9.10
CA GLU A 517 -21.71 -6.14 9.88
C GLU A 517 -21.52 -7.41 9.04
N ALA A 518 -21.60 -7.33 7.71
CA ALA A 518 -21.40 -8.45 6.79
C ALA A 518 -20.34 -8.15 5.70
N LEU A 519 -19.47 -7.14 5.88
CA LEU A 519 -18.45 -6.76 4.90
C LEU A 519 -17.15 -7.59 4.95
N LEU A 520 -16.87 -8.31 6.04
CA LEU A 520 -15.65 -9.11 6.17
C LEU A 520 -15.44 -10.17 5.07
N PRO A 521 -16.48 -10.85 4.54
CA PRO A 521 -16.35 -11.73 3.37
C PRO A 521 -15.68 -11.05 2.17
N SER A 522 -15.97 -9.76 1.90
CA SER A 522 -15.34 -9.00 0.80
C SER A 522 -13.82 -8.84 0.95
N TRP A 523 -13.28 -9.00 2.16
CA TRP A 523 -11.83 -9.04 2.42
C TRP A 523 -11.23 -10.43 2.19
N ARG A 524 -12.04 -11.50 2.36
CA ARG A 524 -11.61 -12.89 2.19
C ARG A 524 -11.66 -13.33 0.73
N THR A 525 -12.54 -12.76 -0.08
CA THR A 525 -12.63 -13.07 -1.52
C THR A 525 -11.28 -12.87 -2.20
N PRO A 526 -10.72 -13.90 -2.86
CA PRO A 526 -9.49 -13.77 -3.62
C PRO A 526 -9.61 -12.68 -4.68
N VAL A 527 -8.50 -11.97 -4.90
CA VAL A 527 -8.41 -11.05 -6.03
C VAL A 527 -8.12 -11.90 -7.26
N ALA A 528 -8.97 -11.85 -8.28
CA ALA A 528 -8.68 -12.50 -9.56
C ALA A 528 -7.31 -12.01 -10.08
N PRO A 529 -6.42 -12.91 -10.53
CA PRO A 529 -5.11 -12.52 -11.02
C PRO A 529 -5.24 -11.46 -12.13
N VAL A 530 -4.34 -10.47 -12.10
CA VAL A 530 -4.23 -9.50 -13.20
C VAL A 530 -3.69 -10.28 -14.37
N ASP A 531 -4.56 -10.60 -15.32
CA ASP A 531 -4.11 -11.21 -16.56
C ASP A 531 -3.22 -10.20 -17.29
N GLN A 532 -1.92 -10.51 -17.35
CA GLN A 532 -0.93 -9.71 -18.08
C GLN A 532 -0.95 -10.03 -19.59
N GLY A 533 -1.84 -10.91 -20.04
CA GLY A 533 -1.89 -11.34 -21.43
C GLY A 533 -3.30 -11.70 -21.87
N ALA A 534 -4.02 -10.73 -22.40
CA ALA A 534 -5.04 -10.99 -23.41
C ALA A 534 -4.79 -10.07 -24.61
N THR A 535 -3.60 -10.22 -25.19
CA THR A 535 -3.25 -9.88 -26.59
C THR A 535 -1.99 -10.66 -26.94
N ARG A 536 -2.19 -11.87 -27.45
CA ARG A 536 -1.41 -12.39 -28.56
C ARG A 536 -2.38 -12.81 -29.63
#